data_AF-A0A2M9YK92-F1
#
_entry.id   AF-A0A2M9YK92-F1
#
_cell.length_a   1.000
_cell.length_b   1.000
_cell.length_c   1.000
_cell.angle_alpha   90.00
_cell.angle_beta   90.00
_cell.angle_gamma   90.00
#
_symmetry.space_group_name_H-M   'P 1'
#
loop_
_entity.id
_entity.type
_entity.pdbx_description
1 polymer ?
#
loop_
_entity_poly.entity_id
_entity_poly.type
_entity_poly.pdbx_seq_one_letter_code
_entity_poly.pdbx_strand_id
1 'polypeptide(L)'
;MNQNQLRWRNAFLIGGAAGISEGLLVGLADPNTGLWVLVQSILFWFSCGMIVSLVETGFSKFWSVLIFTELMNLPWFIALVVIPGNYSHLIPLIVASLIFGSMIGGLNVVLKTPKLEVR
;
A
#
# COMPACT_ATOMS: atom_id res chain seq x y z
N MET A 1 12.52 -6.79 -22.27
CA MET A 1 12.78 -6.62 -20.82
C MET A 1 12.83 -8.00 -20.18
N ASN A 2 13.82 -8.24 -19.33
CA ASN A 2 13.86 -9.46 -18.51
C ASN A 2 12.73 -9.41 -17.46
N GLN A 3 12.28 -10.57 -16.97
CA GLN A 3 11.20 -10.71 -15.98
C GLN A 3 11.43 -9.84 -14.75
N ASN A 4 12.67 -9.76 -14.24
CA ASN A 4 13.01 -8.90 -13.10
C ASN A 4 12.80 -7.41 -13.41
N GLN A 5 13.14 -6.95 -14.62
CA GLN A 5 12.89 -5.55 -15.00
C GLN A 5 11.40 -5.25 -15.08
N LEU A 6 10.59 -6.20 -15.57
CA LEU A 6 9.14 -6.03 -15.66
C LEU A 6 8.50 -5.94 -14.28
N ARG A 7 9.00 -6.72 -13.31
CA ARG A 7 8.55 -6.65 -11.92
C ARG A 7 8.87 -5.33 -11.26
N TRP A 8 10.10 -4.84 -11.39
CA TRP A 8 10.48 -3.54 -10.86
C TRP A 8 9.65 -2.41 -11.48
N ARG A 9 9.44 -2.45 -12.80
CA ARG A 9 8.57 -1.49 -13.49
C ARG A 9 7.14 -1.55 -12.93
N ASN A 10 6.55 -2.73 -12.84
CA ASN A 10 5.18 -2.88 -12.35
C ASN A 10 5.08 -2.45 -10.88
N ALA A 11 6.01 -2.85 -10.03
CA ALA A 11 6.06 -2.44 -8.63
C ALA A 11 6.14 -0.91 -8.49
N PHE A 12 6.99 -0.26 -9.29
CA PHE A 12 7.09 1.20 -9.32
C PHE A 12 5.78 1.86 -9.75
N LEU A 13 5.12 1.35 -10.80
CA LEU A 13 3.83 1.86 -11.26
C LEU A 13 2.72 1.68 -10.22
N ILE A 14 2.68 0.53 -9.55
CA ILE A 14 1.69 0.20 -8.53
C ILE A 14 1.91 1.06 -7.27
N GLY A 15 3.17 1.20 -6.84
CA GLY A 15 3.55 2.13 -5.79
C GLY A 15 3.19 3.56 -6.15
N GLY A 16 3.50 4.01 -7.37
CA GLY A 16 3.13 5.33 -7.87
C GLY A 16 1.63 5.57 -7.82
N ALA A 17 0.84 4.61 -8.29
CA ALA A 17 -0.63 4.69 -8.23
C ALA A 17 -1.13 4.78 -6.78
N ALA A 18 -0.61 3.95 -5.86
CA ALA A 18 -0.99 4.01 -4.45
C ALA A 18 -0.60 5.35 -3.81
N GLY A 19 0.63 5.82 -4.01
CA GLY A 19 1.09 7.10 -3.47
C GLY A 19 0.30 8.30 -4.01
N ILE A 20 0.00 8.33 -5.31
CA ILE A 20 -0.82 9.40 -5.90
C ILE A 20 -2.24 9.37 -5.36
N SER A 21 -2.87 8.18 -5.28
CA SER A 21 -4.20 8.02 -4.71
C SER A 21 -4.27 8.52 -3.27
N GLU A 22 -3.26 8.22 -2.46
CA GLU A 22 -3.17 8.77 -1.09
C GLU A 22 -3.03 10.28 -1.08
N GLY A 23 -2.10 10.82 -1.88
CA GLY A 23 -1.87 12.26 -1.94
C GLY A 23 -3.14 13.02 -2.32
N LEU A 24 -3.92 12.48 -3.26
CA LEU A 24 -5.22 13.02 -3.64
C LEU A 24 -6.25 12.87 -2.52
N LEU A 25 -6.34 11.71 -1.87
CA LEU A 25 -7.28 11.48 -0.78
C LEU A 25 -7.04 12.45 0.38
N VAL A 26 -5.80 12.55 0.87
CA VAL A 26 -5.45 13.42 1.99
C VAL A 26 -5.57 14.89 1.60
N GLY A 27 -5.03 15.28 0.44
CA GLY A 27 -5.05 16.68 -0.01
C GLY A 27 -6.45 17.21 -0.28
N LEU A 28 -7.39 16.36 -0.71
CA LEU A 28 -8.79 16.74 -0.92
C LEU A 28 -9.64 16.64 0.35
N ALA A 29 -9.32 15.70 1.26
CA ALA A 29 -10.08 15.52 2.50
C ALA A 29 -9.74 16.57 3.56
N ASP A 30 -8.48 16.97 3.68
CA ASP A 30 -8.06 18.02 4.61
C ASP A 30 -6.96 18.91 3.99
N PRO A 31 -7.35 20.07 3.43
CA PRO A 31 -6.42 21.05 2.85
C PRO A 31 -5.42 21.63 3.86
N ASN A 32 -5.67 21.49 5.17
CA ASN A 32 -4.78 21.98 6.22
C ASN A 32 -3.74 20.93 6.65
N THR A 33 -3.75 19.74 6.03
CA THR A 33 -2.74 18.71 6.31
C THR A 33 -1.34 19.28 6.08
N GLY A 34 -0.47 19.16 7.08
CA GLY A 34 0.90 19.61 6.98
C GLY A 34 1.64 18.91 5.84
N LEU A 35 2.42 19.67 5.06
CA LEU A 35 3.16 19.17 3.90
C LEU A 35 3.98 17.91 4.21
N TRP A 36 4.62 17.86 5.37
CA TRP A 36 5.42 16.71 5.80
C TRP A 36 4.59 15.45 6.06
N VAL A 37 3.38 15.59 6.60
CA VAL A 37 2.45 14.47 6.81
C VAL A 37 1.98 13.93 5.47
N LEU A 38 1.65 14.82 4.53
CA LEU A 38 1.25 14.45 3.17
C LEU A 38 2.38 13.69 2.46
N VAL A 39 3.61 14.21 2.49
CA VAL A 39 4.78 13.54 1.88
C VAL A 39 5.04 12.19 2.53
N GLN A 40 4.98 12.11 3.86
CA GLN A 40 5.16 10.84 4.57
C GLN A 40 4.10 9.80 4.17
N SER A 41 2.83 10.20 4.04
CA SER A 41 1.77 9.27 3.66
C SER A 41 1.91 8.78 2.21
N ILE A 42 2.23 9.69 1.28
CA ILE A 42 2.51 9.34 -0.12
C ILE A 42 3.66 8.34 -0.22
N LEU A 43 4.77 8.60 0.49
CA LEU A 43 5.94 7.73 0.50
C LEU A 43 5.64 6.38 1.14
N PHE A 44 4.83 6.35 2.19
CA PHE A 44 4.39 5.12 2.84
C PHE A 44 3.60 4.24 1.86
N TRP A 45 2.56 4.79 1.22
CA TRP A 45 1.73 4.04 0.29
C TRP A 45 2.48 3.64 -0.99
N PHE A 46 3.40 4.49 -1.46
CA PHE A 46 4.32 4.14 -2.53
C PHE A 46 5.18 2.91 -2.16
N SER A 47 5.79 2.95 -0.97
CA SER A 47 6.65 1.87 -0.47
C SER A 47 5.85 0.58 -0.26
N CYS A 48 4.63 0.69 0.27
CA CYS A 48 3.71 -0.44 0.40
C CYS A 48 3.41 -1.06 -0.96
N GLY A 49 2.97 -0.28 -1.94
CA GLY A 49 2.70 -0.77 -3.29
C GLY A 49 3.92 -1.44 -3.94
N MET A 50 5.12 -0.91 -3.73
CA MET A 50 6.35 -1.55 -4.22
C MET A 50 6.67 -2.87 -3.51
N ILE A 51 6.82 -2.84 -2.19
CA ILE A 51 7.27 -3.99 -1.39
C ILE A 51 6.33 -5.17 -1.61
N VAL A 52 5.03 -4.92 -1.53
CA VAL A 52 4.03 -5.97 -1.60
C VAL A 52 3.89 -6.54 -3.02
N SER A 53 4.24 -5.76 -4.05
CA SER A 53 4.35 -6.24 -5.43
C SER A 53 5.62 -7.07 -5.67
N LEU A 54 6.72 -6.76 -4.98
CA LEU A 54 8.01 -7.44 -5.15
C LEU A 54 8.11 -8.73 -4.33
N VAL A 55 7.51 -8.77 -3.14
CA VAL A 55 7.54 -9.92 -2.24
C VAL A 55 6.69 -11.07 -2.78
N GLU A 56 7.26 -12.28 -2.77
CA GLU A 56 6.53 -13.53 -3.01
C GLU A 56 6.41 -14.31 -1.72
N THR A 57 5.24 -14.89 -1.49
CA THR A 57 4.90 -15.57 -0.22
C THR A 57 4.40 -17.00 -0.45
N GLY A 58 4.41 -17.49 -1.70
CA GLY A 58 3.88 -18.80 -2.07
C GLY A 58 2.35 -18.90 -2.08
N PHE A 59 1.63 -17.90 -1.56
CA PHE A 59 0.17 -17.81 -1.57
C PHE A 59 -0.36 -17.03 -2.79
N SER A 60 -1.69 -16.96 -2.92
CA SER A 60 -2.33 -16.10 -3.92
C SER A 60 -1.91 -14.64 -3.72
N LYS A 61 -1.35 -14.03 -4.77
CA LYS A 61 -0.80 -12.67 -4.74
C LYS A 61 -1.78 -11.65 -4.17
N PHE A 62 -3.06 -11.77 -4.51
CA PHE A 62 -4.10 -10.86 -4.02
C PHE A 62 -4.27 -10.91 -2.49
N TRP A 63 -4.34 -12.12 -1.92
CA TRP A 63 -4.48 -12.31 -0.47
C TRP A 63 -3.22 -11.91 0.28
N SER A 64 -2.06 -12.27 -0.28
CA SER A 64 -0.78 -11.81 0.27
C SER A 64 -0.71 -10.30 0.28
N VAL A 65 -1.19 -9.64 -0.77
CA VAL A 65 -1.18 -8.17 -0.82
C VAL A 65 -2.04 -7.58 0.29
N LEU A 66 -3.28 -8.05 0.45
CA LEU A 66 -4.17 -7.56 1.51
C LEU A 66 -3.55 -7.70 2.90
N ILE A 67 -3.04 -8.88 3.24
CA ILE A 67 -2.46 -9.14 4.56
C ILE A 67 -1.21 -8.29 4.78
N PHE A 68 -0.32 -8.20 3.79
CA PHE A 68 0.90 -7.42 3.94
C PHE A 68 0.62 -5.92 4.02
N THR A 69 -0.38 -5.42 3.30
CA THR A 69 -0.80 -4.02 3.42
C THR A 69 -1.25 -3.70 4.85
N GLU A 70 -2.06 -4.56 5.47
CA GLU A 70 -2.45 -4.39 6.88
C GLU A 70 -1.25 -4.45 7.84
N LEU A 71 -0.35 -5.42 7.63
CA LEU A 71 0.86 -5.56 8.44
C LEU A 71 1.77 -4.33 8.33
N MET A 72 1.91 -3.77 7.12
CA MET A 72 2.66 -2.55 6.91
C MET A 72 1.99 -1.33 7.56
N ASN A 73 0.67 -1.35 7.75
CA ASN A 73 -0.08 -0.27 8.38
C ASN A 73 -0.09 -0.33 9.92
N LEU A 74 0.49 -1.38 10.53
CA LEU A 74 0.63 -1.53 11.99
C LEU A 74 1.21 -0.29 12.70
N PRO A 75 2.27 0.38 12.20
CA PRO A 75 2.78 1.59 12.85
C PRO A 75 1.73 2.70 12.94
N TRP A 76 0.87 2.84 11.93
CA TRP A 76 -0.21 3.83 11.91
C TRP A 76 -1.35 3.44 12.85
N PHE A 77 -1.71 2.16 12.96
CA PHE A 77 -2.65 1.72 13.99
C PHE A 77 -2.15 2.05 15.39
N ILE A 78 -0.86 1.82 15.66
CA ILE A 78 -0.27 2.13 16.97
C ILE A 78 -0.31 3.64 17.22
N ALA A 79 0.14 4.45 16.25
CA ALA A 79 0.26 5.89 16.40
C ALA A 79 -1.09 6.63 16.47
N LEU A 80 -2.11 6.16 15.74
CA LEU A 80 -3.39 6.87 15.58
C LEU A 80 -4.52 6.28 16.42
N VAL A 81 -4.39 5.03 16.87
CA VAL A 81 -5.43 4.32 17.64
C VAL A 81 -4.95 4.00 19.04
N VAL A 82 -3.85 3.25 19.16
CA VAL A 82 -3.43 2.65 20.43
C VAL A 82 -2.86 3.69 21.40
N ILE A 83 -1.88 4.48 20.94
CA ILE A 83 -1.24 5.53 21.77
C ILE A 83 -2.25 6.61 22.21
N PRO A 84 -3.04 7.21 21.30
CA PRO A 84 -4.01 8.24 21.69
C PRO A 84 -5.30 7.68 22.30
N GLY A 85 -5.48 6.34 22.31
CA GLY A 85 -6.70 5.69 22.81
C GLY A 85 -7.95 5.92 21.94
N ASN A 86 -7.79 6.36 20.69
CA ASN A 86 -8.91 6.71 19.81
C ASN A 86 -9.37 5.52 18.95
N TYR A 87 -10.04 4.56 19.59
CA TYR A 87 -10.55 3.35 18.94
C TYR A 87 -11.55 3.60 17.80
N SER A 88 -12.14 4.80 17.73
CA SER A 88 -13.04 5.16 16.63
C SER A 88 -12.33 5.20 15.27
N HIS A 89 -11.02 5.44 15.25
CA HIS A 89 -10.20 5.46 14.03
C HIS A 89 -9.81 4.08 13.51
N LEU A 90 -9.99 3.02 14.31
CA LEU A 90 -9.57 1.66 13.95
C LEU A 90 -10.28 1.15 12.70
N ILE A 91 -11.61 1.24 12.68
CA ILE A 91 -12.42 0.75 11.56
C ILE A 91 -12.09 1.53 10.28
N PRO A 92 -12.07 2.88 10.27
CA PRO A 92 -11.64 3.64 9.09
C PRO A 92 -10.26 3.25 8.57
N LEU A 93 -9.28 3.04 9.46
CA LEU A 93 -7.92 2.66 9.04
C LEU A 93 -7.88 1.27 8.40
N ILE A 94 -8.58 0.28 8.96
CA ILE A 94 -8.69 -1.06 8.36
C ILE A 94 -9.38 -0.98 7.00
N VAL A 95 -10.50 -0.24 6.91
CA VAL A 95 -11.22 -0.09 5.64
C VAL A 95 -10.34 0.59 4.58
N ALA A 96 -9.59 1.64 4.95
CA ALA A 96 -8.64 2.27 4.06
C ALA A 96 -7.56 1.29 3.60
N SER A 97 -6.94 0.55 4.54
CA SER A 97 -5.97 -0.51 4.22
C SER A 97 -6.50 -1.53 3.21
N LEU A 98 -7.72 -2.02 3.42
CA LEU A 98 -8.36 -3.00 2.54
C LEU A 98 -8.61 -2.43 1.15
N ILE A 99 -9.03 -1.17 1.04
CA ILE A 99 -9.27 -0.50 -0.24
C ILE A 99 -7.94 -0.38 -1.02
N PHE A 100 -6.90 0.13 -0.38
CA PHE A 100 -5.59 0.28 -1.02
C PHE A 100 -4.94 -1.07 -1.31
N GLY A 101 -5.03 -2.04 -0.40
CA GLY A 101 -4.54 -3.40 -0.60
C GLY A 101 -5.26 -4.08 -1.78
N SER A 102 -6.58 -3.91 -1.88
CA SER A 102 -7.36 -4.42 -3.02
C SER A 102 -6.94 -3.75 -4.34
N MET A 103 -6.71 -2.43 -4.33
CA MET A 103 -6.21 -1.69 -5.48
C MET A 103 -4.83 -2.19 -5.92
N ILE A 104 -3.87 -2.32 -5.01
CA ILE A 104 -2.52 -2.83 -5.27
C ILE A 104 -2.59 -4.27 -5.80
N GLY A 105 -3.43 -5.11 -5.20
CA GLY A 105 -3.62 -6.50 -5.59
C GLY A 105 -4.23 -6.62 -6.99
N GLY A 106 -5.27 -5.83 -7.26
CA GLY A 106 -5.91 -5.74 -8.58
C GLY A 106 -4.94 -5.26 -9.65
N LEU A 107 -4.15 -4.21 -9.38
CA LEU A 107 -3.15 -3.72 -10.32
C LEU A 107 -2.05 -4.76 -10.60
N ASN A 108 -1.64 -5.54 -9.61
CA ASN A 108 -0.71 -6.66 -9.83
C ASN A 108 -1.27 -7.70 -10.80
N VAL A 109 -2.56 -8.01 -10.69
CA VAL A 109 -3.25 -8.94 -11.61
C VAL A 109 -3.36 -8.34 -13.01
N VAL A 110 -3.80 -7.08 -13.12
CA VAL A 110 -3.98 -6.38 -14.40
C VAL A 110 -2.67 -6.22 -15.16
N LEU A 111 -1.59 -5.83 -14.46
CA LEU A 111 -0.26 -5.65 -15.04
C LEU A 111 0.50 -6.96 -15.26
N LYS A 112 -0.12 -8.11 -14.92
CA LYS A 112 0.45 -9.46 -15.02
C LYS A 112 1.85 -9.52 -14.40
N THR A 113 2.00 -9.02 -13.17
CA THR A 113 3.29 -8.97 -12.49
C THR A 113 3.89 -10.40 -12.39
N PRO A 114 5.09 -10.63 -12.96
CA PRO A 114 5.71 -11.95 -12.97
C PRO A 114 6.01 -12.43 -11.55
N LYS A 115 5.75 -13.72 -11.30
CA LYS A 115 6.12 -14.37 -10.04
C LYS A 115 7.62 -14.64 -10.00
N LEU A 116 8.23 -14.61 -8.81
CA LEU A 116 9.57 -15.17 -8.60
C LEU A 116 9.39 -16.68 -8.50
N GLU A 117 10.15 -17.45 -9.28
CA GLU A 117 10.32 -18.87 -8.98
C GLU A 117 11.01 -18.94 -7.62
N VAL A 118 10.25 -19.31 -6.59
CA VAL A 118 10.82 -19.61 -5.28
C VAL A 118 11.50 -20.97 -5.44
N ARG A 119 12.83 -20.96 -5.63
CA ARG A 119 13.66 -22.15 -5.60
C ARG A 119 13.78 -22.68 -4.18
#